data_AF-A0A4Q5TH80-F1
#
_entry.id   AF-A0A4Q5TH80-F1
#
_cell.length_a   1.000
_cell.length_b   1.000
_cell.length_c   1.000
_cell.angle_alpha   90.00
_cell.angle_beta   90.00
_cell.angle_gamma   90.00
#
_symmetry.space_group_name_H-M   'P 1'
#
loop_
_entity.id
_entity.type
_entity.pdbx_description
1 polymer ?
#
loop_
_entity_poly.entity_id
_entity_poly.type
_entity_poly.pdbx_seq_one_letter_code
_entity_poly.pdbx_strand_id
1 'polypeptide(L)'
;MSDDAADSAADGVEPGKRLVRTSGRAGLSLADRISEHFYRLTWRTPLHDMRLKGRHPLKLIAVAEDPFFGDPERGNALLDGVVMFRGEERSIAGLDFARADWSKPFGEYLQSFAWLRDLSSVTVRVTAAPIAEAITARWLAAHADKVSEPAWRPDLWGRRILFWTSHAPLILSANDLVYRSSVLHALARGARHLDRAADRVPLGVPRIAAWCGVLAAGLMIPGGDPRRSFGETGLKRALDGSVFDDGGSVGRSPAGQLEAIQLLTMLCESYDARRIEPPAFVQAALAKMVTALLGVCHGDGGLASWQGSGPIPGQVIAQTIEATGVRTRALKQAREWGYQRLAHGGTVLILDAAPPPLSRLVQGGCASTLAFELSDGKHRIVVNCGGSGMADASIPTALVDGLRTTAAHSTLVLADSNSTAIHPDGTLGRGVIEVELARHESENGSRVEASHDGYARRFGFLHRRIVALGGDGRDIRGEDMLIPADKRRKKGMTSFAVRFHLHPSVEISPTADGLAAILRTPDGHLWQFRAKGGALAVEDSIWIDGAGKPVASEQLVITAESPPGGANVSWVFHRAK
;
A
#
# COMPACT_ATOMS: atom_id res chain seq x y z
N MET A 1 -15.95 52.30 -18.26
CA MET A 1 -16.66 51.08 -18.65
C MET A 1 -15.65 49.96 -18.46
N SER A 2 -15.55 49.42 -17.23
CA SER A 2 -16.47 48.44 -16.61
C SER A 2 -16.30 47.07 -17.28
N ASP A 3 -15.73 46.07 -16.60
CA ASP A 3 -16.45 45.04 -15.81
C ASP A 3 -17.10 43.99 -16.75
N ASP A 4 -17.46 42.74 -16.40
CA ASP A 4 -16.82 41.67 -15.60
C ASP A 4 -17.50 40.34 -16.09
N ALA A 5 -17.13 39.10 -15.78
CA ALA A 5 -16.08 38.52 -14.92
C ALA A 5 -15.65 37.14 -15.48
N ALA A 6 -14.67 36.49 -14.82
CA ALA A 6 -14.45 35.05 -14.93
C ALA A 6 -14.83 34.39 -13.58
N ASP A 7 -16.10 34.00 -13.46
CA ASP A 7 -16.73 33.65 -12.18
C ASP A 7 -16.15 32.37 -11.54
N SER A 8 -15.99 32.41 -10.21
CA SER A 8 -15.37 31.37 -9.41
C SER A 8 -16.42 30.52 -8.67
N ALA A 9 -16.86 29.45 -9.33
CA ALA A 9 -17.83 28.50 -8.76
C ALA A 9 -17.47 27.04 -9.12
N ALA A 10 -17.52 26.05 -8.21
CA ALA A 10 -17.68 26.11 -6.75
C ALA A 10 -17.13 24.81 -6.11
N ASP A 11 -15.98 24.87 -5.43
CA ASP A 11 -15.34 23.70 -4.78
C ASP A 11 -15.85 23.45 -3.34
N GLY A 12 -17.14 23.71 -3.11
CA GLY A 12 -17.82 23.41 -1.85
C GLY A 12 -18.32 21.96 -1.80
N VAL A 13 -17.95 21.21 -0.76
CA VAL A 13 -18.60 19.93 -0.46
C VAL A 13 -19.96 20.18 0.18
N GLU A 14 -21.03 19.65 -0.42
CA GLU A 14 -22.34 19.54 0.25
C GLU A 14 -22.16 18.84 1.61
N PRO A 15 -22.55 19.47 2.74
CA PRO A 15 -22.40 18.87 4.06
C PRO A 15 -23.08 17.50 4.16
N GLY A 16 -22.39 16.52 4.75
CA GLY A 16 -22.99 15.21 5.08
C GLY A 16 -22.80 14.08 4.07
N LYS A 17 -21.81 14.15 3.16
CA LYS A 17 -21.47 12.98 2.33
C LYS A 17 -20.85 11.86 3.18
N ARG A 18 -21.58 10.75 3.24
CA ARG A 18 -21.39 9.62 4.14
C ARG A 18 -20.74 8.44 3.40
N LEU A 19 -19.49 8.15 3.72
CA LEU A 19 -18.75 6.99 3.23
C LEU A 19 -19.10 5.77 4.09
N VAL A 20 -20.04 4.96 3.60
CA VAL A 20 -20.38 3.67 4.19
C VAL A 20 -19.42 2.61 3.67
N ARG A 21 -18.94 1.73 4.56
CA ARG A 21 -18.17 0.52 4.25
C ARG A 21 -19.04 -0.49 3.48
N THR A 22 -19.26 -0.22 2.20
CA THR A 22 -20.19 -0.98 1.36
C THR A 22 -19.73 -2.43 1.21
N SER A 23 -20.58 -3.37 1.63
CA SER A 23 -20.40 -4.80 1.43
C SER A 23 -20.49 -5.22 -0.06
N GLY A 24 -21.02 -4.33 -0.91
CA GLY A 24 -21.39 -4.59 -2.31
C GLY A 24 -20.25 -4.78 -3.31
N ARG A 25 -19.05 -4.21 -3.10
CA ARG A 25 -17.88 -4.55 -3.95
C ARG A 25 -17.30 -5.90 -3.51
N ALA A 26 -17.80 -6.97 -4.13
CA ALA A 26 -17.63 -8.36 -3.72
C ALA A 26 -16.23 -8.95 -4.01
N GLY A 27 -15.32 -8.83 -3.04
CA GLY A 27 -14.27 -9.85 -2.87
C GLY A 27 -14.86 -11.22 -2.48
N LEU A 28 -14.08 -12.29 -2.61
CA LEU A 28 -14.52 -13.68 -2.44
C LEU A 28 -15.44 -13.88 -1.21
N SER A 29 -16.68 -14.27 -1.48
CA SER A 29 -17.68 -14.71 -0.48
C SER A 29 -17.25 -16.02 0.20
N LEU A 30 -18.01 -16.49 1.19
CA LEU A 30 -17.75 -17.81 1.80
C LEU A 30 -17.86 -18.94 0.75
N ALA A 31 -18.85 -18.85 -0.14
CA ALA A 31 -18.99 -19.77 -1.28
C ALA A 31 -17.78 -19.70 -2.23
N ASP A 32 -17.26 -18.50 -2.51
CA ASP A 32 -16.08 -18.36 -3.36
C ASP A 32 -14.81 -18.89 -2.68
N ARG A 33 -14.63 -18.70 -1.37
CA ARG A 33 -13.52 -19.29 -0.60
C ARG A 33 -13.56 -20.83 -0.63
N ILE A 34 -14.75 -21.41 -0.53
CA ILE A 34 -14.98 -22.86 -0.65
C ILE A 34 -14.70 -23.33 -2.09
N SER A 35 -15.20 -22.60 -3.09
CA SER A 35 -14.92 -22.83 -4.52
C SER A 35 -13.42 -22.78 -4.84
N GLU A 36 -12.69 -21.84 -4.25
CA GLU A 36 -11.23 -21.73 -4.38
C GLU A 36 -10.49 -22.88 -3.69
N HIS A 37 -10.95 -23.31 -2.51
CA HIS A 37 -10.39 -24.50 -1.86
C HIS A 37 -10.59 -25.74 -2.74
N PHE A 38 -11.79 -25.96 -3.28
CA PHE A 38 -12.04 -27.04 -4.24
C PHE A 38 -11.22 -26.89 -5.53
N TYR A 39 -11.05 -25.68 -6.06
CA TYR A 39 -10.20 -25.42 -7.23
C TYR A 39 -8.74 -25.79 -6.96
N ARG A 40 -8.18 -25.44 -5.81
CA ARG A 40 -6.83 -25.86 -5.39
C ARG A 40 -6.71 -27.38 -5.25
N LEU A 41 -7.76 -28.07 -4.78
CA LEU A 41 -7.78 -29.53 -4.77
C LEU A 41 -7.74 -30.11 -6.20
N THR A 42 -8.35 -29.46 -7.20
CA THR A 42 -8.24 -29.91 -8.60
C THR A 42 -6.81 -29.87 -9.15
N TRP A 43 -5.92 -29.05 -8.59
CA TRP A 43 -4.52 -28.96 -9.06
C TRP A 43 -3.75 -30.27 -8.92
N ARG A 44 -4.20 -31.17 -8.02
CA ARG A 44 -3.62 -32.50 -7.81
C ARG A 44 -4.20 -33.57 -8.75
N THR A 45 -5.08 -33.20 -9.69
CA THR A 45 -5.77 -34.14 -10.58
C THR A 45 -5.09 -34.22 -11.95
N PRO A 46 -5.00 -35.41 -12.57
CA PRO A 46 -4.48 -35.56 -13.93
C PRO A 46 -5.21 -34.68 -14.98
N LEU A 47 -6.49 -34.37 -14.74
CA LEU A 47 -7.29 -33.48 -15.58
C LEU A 47 -6.78 -32.04 -15.60
N HIS A 48 -6.22 -31.55 -14.48
CA HIS A 48 -5.60 -30.23 -14.43
C HIS A 48 -4.29 -30.22 -15.23
N ASP A 49 -3.42 -31.21 -15.04
CA ASP A 49 -2.17 -31.32 -15.80
C ASP A 49 -2.41 -31.50 -17.30
N MET A 50 -3.42 -32.29 -17.70
CA MET A 50 -3.84 -32.38 -19.10
C MET A 50 -4.26 -31.02 -19.70
N ARG A 51 -4.89 -30.13 -18.91
CA ARG A 51 -5.26 -28.77 -19.34
C ARG A 51 -4.07 -27.79 -19.38
N LEU A 52 -2.95 -28.14 -18.75
CA LEU A 52 -1.68 -27.42 -18.85
C LEU A 52 -0.77 -27.93 -19.99
N LYS A 53 -1.07 -29.10 -20.58
CA LYS A 53 -0.40 -29.56 -21.81
C LYS A 53 -0.74 -28.67 -23.01
N GLY A 54 0.18 -28.59 -23.95
CA GLY A 54 0.06 -27.77 -25.15
C GLY A 54 1.44 -27.40 -25.70
N ARG A 55 1.49 -26.78 -26.88
CA ARG A 55 2.75 -26.30 -27.46
C ARG A 55 3.43 -25.32 -26.49
N HIS A 56 4.75 -25.39 -26.41
CA HIS A 56 5.61 -24.39 -25.77
C HIS A 56 6.47 -23.71 -26.86
N PRO A 57 6.91 -22.47 -26.64
CA PRO A 57 7.67 -21.75 -27.66
C PRO A 57 9.16 -22.14 -27.64
N LEU A 58 9.82 -22.03 -28.80
CA LEU A 58 11.28 -22.20 -28.92
C LEU A 58 12.05 -20.90 -28.58
N LYS A 59 11.36 -19.76 -28.66
CA LYS A 59 11.83 -18.42 -28.29
C LYS A 59 10.64 -17.52 -27.96
N LEU A 60 10.87 -16.49 -27.14
CA LEU A 60 9.93 -15.38 -27.01
C LEU A 60 9.88 -14.56 -28.31
N ILE A 61 8.80 -13.80 -28.51
CA ILE A 61 8.66 -12.89 -29.67
C ILE A 61 9.58 -11.68 -29.51
N ALA A 62 9.61 -11.13 -28.30
CA ALA A 62 10.43 -9.99 -27.89
C ALA A 62 10.90 -10.19 -26.43
N VAL A 63 11.63 -9.21 -25.91
CA VAL A 63 11.99 -9.04 -24.51
C VAL A 63 11.51 -7.64 -24.13
N ALA A 64 10.72 -7.52 -23.06
CA ALA A 64 10.28 -6.23 -22.56
C ALA A 64 11.38 -5.57 -21.72
N GLU A 65 11.35 -4.27 -21.54
CA GLU A 65 12.20 -3.64 -20.53
C GLU A 65 11.55 -3.76 -19.12
N ASP A 66 12.33 -3.51 -18.08
CA ASP A 66 11.84 -3.29 -16.71
C ASP A 66 12.31 -1.89 -16.31
N PRO A 67 11.45 -0.87 -16.32
CA PRO A 67 11.87 0.54 -16.26
C PRO A 67 12.18 1.00 -14.82
N PHE A 68 12.21 0.06 -13.87
CA PHE A 68 12.40 0.30 -12.46
C PHE A 68 13.72 -0.30 -11.99
N PHE A 69 14.46 0.45 -11.17
CA PHE A 69 15.60 -0.12 -10.46
C PHE A 69 15.10 -0.98 -9.30
N GLY A 70 15.83 -2.05 -9.05
CA GLY A 70 15.73 -2.85 -7.86
C GLY A 70 16.54 -2.24 -6.73
N ASP A 71 16.53 -2.95 -5.61
CA ASP A 71 17.23 -2.58 -4.38
C ASP A 71 18.71 -2.99 -4.45
N PRO A 72 19.64 -2.03 -4.32
CA PRO A 72 21.07 -2.34 -4.41
C PRO A 72 21.60 -3.23 -3.29
N GLU A 73 21.01 -3.19 -2.09
CA GLU A 73 21.45 -4.04 -0.97
C GLU A 73 21.10 -5.51 -1.27
N ARG A 74 19.84 -5.76 -1.66
CA ARG A 74 19.41 -7.10 -2.11
C ARG A 74 20.14 -7.58 -3.35
N GLY A 75 20.42 -6.68 -4.29
CA GLY A 75 21.17 -6.97 -5.51
C GLY A 75 22.59 -7.44 -5.21
N ASN A 76 23.32 -6.73 -4.35
CA ASN A 76 24.69 -7.09 -3.98
C ASN A 76 24.75 -8.40 -3.18
N ALA A 77 23.82 -8.64 -2.25
CA ALA A 77 23.74 -9.92 -1.53
C ALA A 77 23.62 -11.12 -2.48
N LEU A 78 22.89 -10.98 -3.60
CA LEU A 78 22.79 -12.04 -4.62
C LEU A 78 24.12 -12.34 -5.31
N LEU A 79 25.01 -11.34 -5.47
CA LEU A 79 26.37 -11.52 -5.96
C LEU A 79 27.24 -12.27 -4.93
N ASP A 80 27.04 -11.99 -3.65
CA ASP A 80 27.71 -12.64 -2.52
C ASP A 80 27.13 -14.05 -2.21
N GLY A 81 26.21 -14.56 -3.03
CA GLY A 81 25.66 -15.91 -2.90
C GLY A 81 24.51 -16.04 -1.91
N VAL A 82 23.86 -14.93 -1.53
CA VAL A 82 22.78 -14.85 -0.53
C VAL A 82 21.53 -14.22 -1.13
N VAL A 83 20.35 -14.80 -0.87
CA VAL A 83 19.08 -14.10 -1.06
C VAL A 83 18.69 -13.49 0.28
N MET A 84 18.50 -12.17 0.31
CA MET A 84 17.99 -11.45 1.48
C MET A 84 16.64 -10.80 1.17
N PHE A 85 15.71 -10.81 2.13
CA PHE A 85 14.47 -10.02 2.08
C PHE A 85 13.90 -9.81 3.48
N ARG A 86 13.75 -8.54 3.90
CA ARG A 86 13.23 -8.15 5.22
C ARG A 86 13.95 -8.84 6.40
N GLY A 87 15.28 -8.78 6.42
CA GLY A 87 16.10 -9.37 7.48
C GLY A 87 16.18 -10.90 7.48
N GLU A 88 15.41 -11.61 6.65
CA GLU A 88 15.63 -13.04 6.40
C GLU A 88 16.67 -13.21 5.28
N GLU A 89 17.72 -13.98 5.56
CA GLU A 89 18.82 -14.29 4.64
C GLU A 89 18.95 -15.80 4.44
N ARG A 90 19.17 -16.24 3.19
CA ARG A 90 19.41 -17.64 2.84
C ARG A 90 20.49 -17.75 1.77
N SER A 91 21.49 -18.61 1.98
CA SER A 91 22.46 -18.91 0.92
C SER A 91 21.77 -19.53 -0.30
N ILE A 92 22.12 -19.05 -1.50
CA ILE A 92 21.64 -19.58 -2.79
C ILE A 92 21.94 -21.08 -2.92
N ALA A 93 23.08 -21.54 -2.39
CA ALA A 93 23.45 -22.95 -2.35
C ALA A 93 22.51 -23.79 -1.45
N GLY A 94 21.90 -23.17 -0.43
CA GLY A 94 20.99 -23.80 0.53
C GLY A 94 19.50 -23.80 0.15
N LEU A 95 19.07 -23.05 -0.88
CA LEU A 95 17.65 -22.90 -1.23
C LEU A 95 16.96 -24.20 -1.65
N ASP A 96 16.20 -24.85 -0.77
CA ASP A 96 15.36 -26.02 -1.12
C ASP A 96 13.90 -25.59 -1.40
N PHE A 97 13.59 -25.36 -2.68
CA PHE A 97 12.22 -25.06 -3.12
C PHE A 97 11.21 -26.20 -2.90
N ALA A 98 11.66 -27.45 -2.70
CA ALA A 98 10.79 -28.56 -2.36
C ALA A 98 10.49 -28.64 -0.84
N ARG A 99 11.32 -27.99 0.00
CA ARG A 99 11.21 -27.96 1.47
C ARG A 99 11.39 -26.53 2.01
N ALA A 100 10.47 -25.65 1.62
CA ALA A 100 10.45 -24.27 2.10
C ALA A 100 10.39 -24.18 3.64
N ASP A 101 11.43 -23.59 4.24
CA ASP A 101 11.59 -23.37 5.69
C ASP A 101 11.62 -21.87 6.07
N TRP A 102 11.20 -21.02 5.13
CA TRP A 102 11.29 -19.56 5.18
C TRP A 102 9.97 -18.87 5.51
N SER A 103 10.04 -17.59 5.90
CA SER A 103 8.87 -16.76 6.16
C SER A 103 8.01 -16.57 4.90
N LYS A 104 6.73 -16.27 5.10
CA LYS A 104 5.82 -15.99 3.99
C LYS A 104 6.28 -14.81 3.11
N PRO A 105 6.70 -13.64 3.64
CA PRO A 105 7.18 -12.54 2.79
C PRO A 105 8.40 -12.92 1.95
N PHE A 106 9.39 -13.60 2.54
CA PHE A 106 10.57 -14.10 1.81
C PHE A 106 10.18 -15.09 0.71
N GLY A 107 9.26 -16.01 1.03
CA GLY A 107 8.69 -16.94 0.07
C GLY A 107 7.92 -16.27 -1.07
N GLU A 108 7.13 -15.23 -0.80
CA GLU A 108 6.42 -14.46 -1.84
C GLU A 108 7.40 -13.69 -2.74
N TYR A 109 8.45 -13.08 -2.18
CA TYR A 109 9.53 -12.45 -2.93
C TYR A 109 10.26 -13.43 -3.85
N LEU A 110 10.76 -14.56 -3.33
CA LEU A 110 11.39 -15.62 -4.12
C LEU A 110 10.48 -16.15 -5.22
N GLN A 111 9.21 -16.45 -4.89
CA GLN A 111 8.25 -17.04 -5.82
C GLN A 111 7.69 -16.02 -6.83
N SER A 112 7.78 -14.72 -6.58
CA SER A 112 7.45 -13.68 -7.57
C SER A 112 8.53 -13.50 -8.63
N PHE A 113 9.77 -13.91 -8.35
CA PHE A 113 10.98 -13.60 -9.13
C PHE A 113 11.36 -12.10 -9.19
N ALA A 114 10.84 -11.27 -8.28
CA ALA A 114 11.21 -9.85 -8.17
C ALA A 114 12.73 -9.62 -7.93
N TRP A 115 13.41 -10.60 -7.32
CA TRP A 115 14.87 -10.60 -7.14
C TRP A 115 15.67 -10.49 -8.45
N LEU A 116 15.06 -10.81 -9.62
CA LEU A 116 15.70 -10.59 -10.92
C LEU A 116 15.99 -9.10 -11.17
N ARG A 117 15.07 -8.20 -10.74
CA ARG A 117 15.25 -6.74 -10.86
C ARG A 117 16.35 -6.23 -9.92
N ASP A 118 16.40 -6.77 -8.69
CA ASP A 118 17.43 -6.41 -7.72
C ASP A 118 18.83 -6.81 -8.25
N LEU A 119 18.96 -8.02 -8.79
CA LEU A 119 20.19 -8.50 -9.43
C LEU A 119 20.56 -7.71 -10.70
N SER A 120 19.59 -7.41 -11.58
CA SER A 120 19.85 -6.68 -12.83
C SER A 120 20.29 -5.23 -12.62
N SER A 121 20.04 -4.66 -11.44
CA SER A 121 20.31 -3.26 -11.12
C SER A 121 21.73 -3.01 -10.59
N VAL A 122 22.42 -4.06 -10.15
CA VAL A 122 23.78 -3.95 -9.57
C VAL A 122 24.89 -4.53 -10.44
N THR A 123 24.57 -5.32 -11.47
CA THR A 123 25.59 -5.98 -12.28
C THR A 123 25.18 -6.22 -13.73
N VAL A 124 26.17 -6.51 -14.56
CA VAL A 124 25.99 -6.82 -15.99
C VAL A 124 25.60 -8.28 -16.22
N ARG A 125 24.92 -8.53 -17.35
CA ARG A 125 24.39 -9.85 -17.75
C ARG A 125 25.38 -11.02 -17.59
N VAL A 126 26.66 -10.83 -17.91
CA VAL A 126 27.68 -11.90 -17.82
C VAL A 126 27.90 -12.40 -16.38
N THR A 127 27.72 -11.51 -15.40
CA THR A 127 27.83 -11.83 -13.96
C THR A 127 26.48 -12.28 -13.38
N ALA A 128 25.38 -11.63 -13.79
CA ALA A 128 24.04 -11.94 -13.29
C ALA A 128 23.50 -13.29 -13.78
N ALA A 129 23.74 -13.68 -15.04
CA ALA A 129 23.10 -14.85 -15.63
C ALA A 129 23.40 -16.17 -14.90
N PRO A 130 24.65 -16.52 -14.52
CA PRO A 130 24.93 -17.74 -13.75
C PRO A 130 24.15 -17.83 -12.42
N ILE A 131 24.00 -16.70 -11.72
CA ILE A 131 23.26 -16.62 -10.45
C ILE A 131 21.76 -16.80 -10.71
N ALA A 132 21.22 -16.08 -11.68
CA ALA A 132 19.81 -16.14 -12.05
C ALA A 132 19.40 -17.54 -12.54
N GLU A 133 20.22 -18.18 -13.37
CA GLU A 133 19.99 -19.52 -13.91
C GLU A 133 20.11 -20.58 -12.82
N ALA A 134 21.04 -20.46 -11.86
CA ALA A 134 21.14 -21.36 -10.72
C ALA A 134 19.87 -21.34 -9.83
N ILE A 135 19.35 -20.16 -9.48
CA ILE A 135 18.10 -20.05 -8.71
C ILE A 135 16.92 -20.57 -9.53
N THR A 136 16.86 -20.22 -10.83
CA THR A 136 15.77 -20.64 -11.73
C THR A 136 15.74 -22.16 -11.93
N ALA A 137 16.89 -22.81 -12.11
CA ALA A 137 16.99 -24.26 -12.26
C ALA A 137 16.49 -25.01 -11.02
N ARG A 138 16.84 -24.54 -9.81
CA ARG A 138 16.34 -25.09 -8.54
C ARG A 138 14.82 -24.92 -8.42
N TRP A 139 14.28 -23.78 -8.83
CA TRP A 139 12.84 -23.55 -8.86
C TRP A 139 12.12 -24.48 -9.85
N LEU A 140 12.67 -24.66 -11.05
CA LEU A 140 12.13 -25.57 -12.06
C LEU A 140 12.08 -27.01 -11.55
N ALA A 141 13.17 -27.50 -10.95
CA ALA A 141 13.25 -28.85 -10.41
C ALA A 141 12.18 -29.15 -9.34
N ALA A 142 11.80 -28.15 -8.53
CA ALA A 142 10.77 -28.30 -7.51
C ALA A 142 9.33 -28.09 -8.03
N HIS A 143 9.12 -27.19 -9.00
CA HIS A 143 7.79 -26.66 -9.31
C HIS A 143 7.38 -26.65 -10.79
N ALA A 144 8.30 -26.86 -11.76
CA ALA A 144 7.94 -26.81 -13.19
C ALA A 144 6.87 -27.84 -13.56
N ASP A 145 7.03 -29.06 -13.03
CA ASP A 145 6.10 -30.17 -13.27
C ASP A 145 5.00 -30.31 -12.22
N LYS A 146 5.18 -29.74 -11.03
CA LYS A 146 4.31 -29.93 -9.86
C LYS A 146 3.55 -28.67 -9.47
N VAL A 147 2.27 -28.60 -9.84
CA VAL A 147 1.36 -27.52 -9.43
C VAL A 147 1.18 -27.55 -7.91
N SER A 148 1.62 -26.49 -7.22
CA SER A 148 1.76 -26.46 -5.76
C SER A 148 1.70 -25.04 -5.20
N GLU A 149 1.09 -24.85 -4.03
CA GLU A 149 1.15 -23.57 -3.30
C GLU A 149 2.46 -23.45 -2.49
N PRO A 150 3.01 -22.23 -2.31
CA PRO A 150 2.56 -20.96 -2.89
C PRO A 150 3.00 -20.76 -4.35
N ALA A 151 3.92 -21.57 -4.88
CA ALA A 151 4.59 -21.36 -6.17
C ALA A 151 3.66 -21.15 -7.38
N TRP A 152 2.50 -21.81 -7.39
CA TRP A 152 1.49 -21.73 -8.44
C TRP A 152 0.32 -20.79 -8.13
N ARG A 153 0.42 -19.95 -7.10
CA ARG A 153 -0.58 -18.88 -6.89
C ARG A 153 -0.68 -17.97 -8.12
N PRO A 154 -1.88 -17.64 -8.62
CA PRO A 154 -2.00 -16.89 -9.88
C PRO A 154 -1.48 -15.45 -9.79
N ASP A 155 -1.53 -14.83 -8.61
CA ASP A 155 -0.96 -13.49 -8.40
C ASP A 155 0.59 -13.49 -8.40
N LEU A 156 1.22 -14.59 -7.97
CA LEU A 156 2.67 -14.77 -8.06
C LEU A 156 3.10 -15.16 -9.47
N TRP A 157 2.35 -16.03 -10.16
CA TRP A 157 2.59 -16.30 -11.58
C TRP A 157 2.42 -15.05 -12.46
N GLY A 158 1.48 -14.16 -12.11
CA GLY A 158 1.30 -12.88 -12.79
C GLY A 158 2.58 -12.04 -12.81
N ARG A 159 3.16 -11.85 -11.61
CA ARG A 159 4.46 -11.18 -11.41
C ARG A 159 5.60 -11.93 -12.08
N ARG A 160 5.66 -13.25 -11.87
CA ARG A 160 6.72 -14.13 -12.40
C ARG A 160 6.80 -14.05 -13.92
N ILE A 161 5.67 -13.99 -14.62
CA ILE A 161 5.67 -13.84 -16.08
C ILE A 161 6.29 -12.50 -16.48
N LEU A 162 5.87 -11.39 -15.88
CA LEU A 162 6.45 -10.06 -16.15
C LEU A 162 7.97 -10.06 -15.93
N PHE A 163 8.43 -10.51 -14.76
CA PHE A 163 9.87 -10.60 -14.47
C PHE A 163 10.61 -11.56 -15.41
N TRP A 164 10.05 -12.74 -15.72
CA TRP A 164 10.67 -13.68 -16.66
C TRP A 164 10.72 -13.16 -18.10
N THR A 165 9.78 -12.32 -18.52
CA THR A 165 9.78 -11.74 -19.87
C THR A 165 10.67 -10.52 -20.00
N SER A 166 10.76 -9.67 -18.97
CA SER A 166 11.68 -8.52 -18.99
C SER A 166 13.13 -8.95 -18.75
N HIS A 167 13.37 -9.83 -17.77
CA HIS A 167 14.71 -10.34 -17.44
C HIS A 167 15.03 -11.66 -18.15
N ALA A 168 14.35 -11.94 -19.27
CA ALA A 168 14.61 -13.11 -20.12
C ALA A 168 16.11 -13.28 -20.50
N PRO A 169 16.90 -12.21 -20.75
CA PRO A 169 18.34 -12.34 -21.01
C PRO A 169 19.15 -12.84 -19.80
N LEU A 170 18.64 -12.78 -18.57
CA LEU A 170 19.32 -13.33 -17.39
C LEU A 170 19.04 -14.81 -17.20
N ILE A 171 17.83 -15.29 -17.56
CA ILE A 171 17.39 -16.69 -17.29
C ILE A 171 17.36 -17.60 -18.53
N LEU A 172 17.61 -17.08 -19.73
CA LEU A 172 17.68 -17.82 -21.01
C LEU A 172 19.04 -17.65 -21.72
N SER A 173 20.12 -17.35 -20.98
CA SER A 173 21.47 -17.16 -21.51
C SER A 173 22.23 -18.47 -21.73
N ALA A 174 21.91 -19.51 -20.97
CA ALA A 174 22.58 -20.80 -21.03
C ALA A 174 22.59 -21.40 -22.45
N ASN A 175 23.74 -21.95 -22.82
CA ASN A 175 23.88 -22.81 -24.00
C ASN A 175 23.17 -24.17 -23.83
N ASP A 176 22.69 -24.48 -22.62
CA ASP A 176 21.88 -25.68 -22.35
C ASP A 176 20.46 -25.54 -22.93
N LEU A 177 20.24 -26.22 -24.06
CA LEU A 177 18.95 -26.30 -24.75
C LEU A 177 17.86 -27.00 -23.91
N VAL A 178 18.22 -27.92 -23.00
CA VAL A 178 17.27 -28.64 -22.13
C VAL A 178 16.76 -27.72 -21.04
N TYR A 179 17.66 -27.01 -20.36
CA TYR A 179 17.29 -25.97 -19.39
C TYR A 179 16.44 -24.87 -20.05
N ARG A 180 16.89 -24.33 -21.18
CA ARG A 180 16.16 -23.29 -21.93
C ARG A 180 14.75 -23.76 -22.33
N SER A 181 14.62 -25.00 -22.79
CA SER A 181 13.33 -25.61 -23.11
C SER A 181 12.44 -25.73 -21.87
N SER A 182 13.00 -26.14 -20.72
CA SER A 182 12.27 -26.24 -19.45
C SER A 182 11.75 -24.88 -18.95
N VAL A 183 12.53 -23.80 -19.04
CA VAL A 183 12.06 -22.44 -18.70
C VAL A 183 10.88 -22.03 -19.58
N LEU A 184 11.01 -22.16 -20.90
CA LEU A 184 9.97 -21.77 -21.86
C LEU A 184 8.72 -22.66 -21.75
N HIS A 185 8.88 -23.94 -21.41
CA HIS A 185 7.79 -24.86 -21.13
C HIS A 185 7.04 -24.50 -19.83
N ALA A 186 7.78 -24.21 -18.74
CA ALA A 186 7.20 -23.76 -17.49
C ALA A 186 6.43 -22.44 -17.66
N LEU A 187 7.00 -21.46 -18.39
CA LEU A 187 6.34 -20.20 -18.73
C LEU A 187 5.01 -20.43 -19.47
N ALA A 188 5.02 -21.29 -20.49
CA ALA A 188 3.82 -21.61 -21.26
C ALA A 188 2.74 -22.35 -20.43
N ARG A 189 3.14 -23.17 -19.45
CA ARG A 189 2.21 -23.79 -18.50
C ARG A 189 1.65 -22.77 -17.50
N GLY A 190 2.48 -21.90 -16.95
CA GLY A 190 2.07 -20.81 -16.06
C GLY A 190 1.02 -19.91 -16.72
N ALA A 191 1.26 -19.50 -17.97
CA ALA A 191 0.28 -18.75 -18.76
C ALA A 191 -1.06 -19.50 -18.93
N ARG A 192 -1.04 -20.80 -19.28
CA ARG A 192 -2.25 -21.64 -19.38
C ARG A 192 -2.99 -21.88 -18.06
N HIS A 193 -2.29 -21.74 -16.94
CA HIS A 193 -2.89 -21.74 -15.61
C HIS A 193 -3.58 -20.40 -15.33
N LEU A 194 -2.91 -19.27 -15.57
CA LEU A 194 -3.49 -17.93 -15.40
C LEU A 194 -4.75 -17.70 -16.24
N ASP A 195 -4.78 -18.20 -17.48
CA ASP A 195 -5.93 -18.13 -18.41
C ASP A 195 -7.28 -18.55 -17.76
N ARG A 196 -7.24 -19.35 -16.68
CA ARG A 196 -8.42 -19.85 -15.95
C ARG A 196 -8.46 -19.48 -14.47
N ALA A 197 -7.42 -18.83 -13.97
CA ALA A 197 -7.21 -18.56 -12.55
C ALA A 197 -7.11 -17.07 -12.18
N ALA A 198 -6.90 -16.16 -13.15
CA ALA A 198 -6.76 -14.73 -12.87
C ALA A 198 -8.01 -14.12 -12.20
N ASP A 199 -9.22 -14.41 -12.68
CA ASP A 199 -10.47 -13.91 -12.09
C ASP A 199 -10.83 -14.51 -10.72
N ARG A 200 -10.11 -15.56 -10.29
CA ARG A 200 -10.28 -16.21 -8.98
C ARG A 200 -9.51 -15.51 -7.85
N VAL A 201 -8.48 -14.75 -8.21
CA VAL A 201 -7.65 -14.00 -7.26
C VAL A 201 -8.48 -12.89 -6.59
N PRO A 202 -8.30 -12.59 -5.28
CA PRO A 202 -8.97 -11.44 -4.64
C PRO A 202 -8.76 -10.11 -5.39
N LEU A 203 -9.79 -9.26 -5.43
CA LEU A 203 -9.72 -7.90 -5.99
C LEU A 203 -8.60 -7.08 -5.31
N GLY A 204 -8.03 -6.13 -6.06
CA GLY A 204 -6.84 -5.38 -5.67
C GLY A 204 -5.62 -5.76 -6.51
N VAL A 205 -4.44 -5.36 -6.03
CA VAL A 205 -3.14 -5.62 -6.69
C VAL A 205 -2.93 -7.08 -7.11
N PRO A 206 -3.29 -8.10 -6.31
CA PRO A 206 -3.11 -9.50 -6.71
C PRO A 206 -3.84 -9.87 -8.02
N ARG A 207 -5.08 -9.40 -8.21
CA ARG A 207 -5.84 -9.66 -9.46
C ARG A 207 -5.31 -8.86 -10.64
N ILE A 208 -4.86 -7.62 -10.40
CA ILE A 208 -4.17 -6.80 -11.42
C ILE A 208 -2.91 -7.53 -11.89
N ALA A 209 -2.06 -8.01 -10.97
CA ALA A 209 -0.85 -8.75 -11.28
C ALA A 209 -1.13 -10.01 -12.12
N ALA A 210 -2.13 -10.79 -11.74
CA ALA A 210 -2.52 -12.01 -12.47
C ALA A 210 -2.93 -11.70 -13.93
N TRP A 211 -3.76 -10.68 -14.15
CA TRP A 211 -4.19 -10.28 -15.50
C TRP A 211 -3.08 -9.60 -16.32
N CYS A 212 -2.17 -8.85 -15.68
CA CYS A 212 -0.97 -8.34 -16.36
C CYS A 212 -0.09 -9.49 -16.87
N GLY A 213 0.08 -10.55 -16.09
CA GLY A 213 0.80 -11.76 -16.55
C GLY A 213 0.10 -12.52 -17.68
N VAL A 214 -1.24 -12.58 -17.71
CA VAL A 214 -1.98 -13.13 -18.87
C VAL A 214 -1.66 -12.33 -20.13
N LEU A 215 -1.70 -11.00 -20.05
CA LEU A 215 -1.42 -10.12 -21.19
C LEU A 215 0.03 -10.18 -21.63
N ALA A 216 1.00 -10.09 -20.71
CA ALA A 216 2.42 -10.23 -21.01
C ALA A 216 2.72 -11.59 -21.67
N ALA A 217 2.11 -12.68 -21.20
CA ALA A 217 2.20 -13.98 -21.88
C ALA A 217 1.54 -14.01 -23.27
N GLY A 218 0.46 -13.24 -23.49
CA GLY A 218 -0.16 -13.07 -24.81
C GLY A 218 0.72 -12.27 -25.78
N LEU A 219 1.47 -11.31 -25.26
CA LEU A 219 2.40 -10.46 -26.00
C LEU A 219 3.75 -11.15 -26.29
N MET A 220 4.25 -11.97 -25.37
CA MET A 220 5.62 -12.53 -25.48
C MET A 220 5.69 -13.96 -26.02
N ILE A 221 4.60 -14.74 -25.92
CA ILE A 221 4.58 -16.14 -26.39
C ILE A 221 4.00 -16.21 -27.82
N PRO A 222 4.70 -16.83 -28.79
CA PRO A 222 4.17 -17.17 -30.12
C PRO A 222 2.75 -17.78 -30.10
N GLY A 223 1.85 -17.22 -30.90
CA GLY A 223 0.43 -17.62 -30.95
C GLY A 223 -0.43 -17.06 -29.80
N GLY A 224 0.07 -16.05 -29.06
CA GLY A 224 -0.59 -15.47 -27.90
C GLY A 224 -1.70 -14.43 -28.19
N ASP A 225 -1.94 -14.02 -29.44
CA ASP A 225 -2.91 -12.95 -29.74
C ASP A 225 -4.35 -13.22 -29.26
N PRO A 226 -4.89 -14.46 -29.30
CA PRO A 226 -6.19 -14.78 -28.68
C PRO A 226 -6.19 -14.61 -27.15
N ARG A 227 -5.06 -14.93 -26.48
CA ARG A 227 -4.87 -14.66 -25.05
C ARG A 227 -4.84 -13.16 -24.78
N ARG A 228 -4.21 -12.37 -25.66
CA ARG A 228 -4.16 -10.91 -25.53
C ARG A 228 -5.58 -10.32 -25.53
N SER A 229 -6.38 -10.60 -26.56
CA SER A 229 -7.75 -10.05 -26.67
C SER A 229 -8.65 -10.44 -25.48
N PHE A 230 -8.57 -11.70 -25.03
CA PHE A 230 -9.27 -12.14 -23.81
C PHE A 230 -8.73 -11.43 -22.54
N GLY A 231 -7.41 -11.29 -22.44
CA GLY A 231 -6.70 -10.64 -21.35
C GLY A 231 -7.00 -9.14 -21.22
N GLU A 232 -7.21 -8.43 -22.33
CA GLU A 232 -7.58 -7.01 -22.34
C GLU A 232 -8.94 -6.82 -21.63
N THR A 233 -9.91 -7.67 -21.99
CA THR A 233 -11.23 -7.70 -21.37
C THR A 233 -11.17 -8.09 -19.89
N GLY A 234 -10.29 -9.04 -19.54
CA GLY A 234 -10.05 -9.49 -18.16
C GLY A 234 -9.42 -8.41 -17.27
N LEU A 235 -8.35 -7.76 -17.76
CA LEU A 235 -7.69 -6.68 -17.04
C LEU A 235 -8.63 -5.49 -16.84
N LYS A 236 -9.47 -5.14 -17.83
CA LYS A 236 -10.46 -4.08 -17.64
C LYS A 236 -11.40 -4.38 -16.47
N ARG A 237 -12.00 -5.58 -16.43
CA ARG A 237 -12.85 -6.02 -15.29
C ARG A 237 -12.09 -6.03 -13.96
N ALA A 238 -10.81 -6.40 -13.99
CA ALA A 238 -9.97 -6.40 -12.81
C ALA A 238 -9.75 -4.98 -12.26
N LEU A 239 -9.45 -4.01 -13.14
CA LEU A 239 -9.30 -2.59 -12.77
C LEU A 239 -10.61 -2.01 -12.26
N ASP A 240 -11.72 -2.20 -12.99
CA ASP A 240 -13.07 -1.73 -12.61
C ASP A 240 -13.50 -2.22 -11.20
N GLY A 241 -13.01 -3.37 -10.76
CA GLY A 241 -13.28 -3.93 -9.43
C GLY A 241 -12.18 -3.70 -8.38
N SER A 242 -10.99 -3.23 -8.76
CA SER A 242 -9.81 -3.12 -7.89
C SER A 242 -9.34 -1.69 -7.64
N VAL A 243 -9.85 -0.74 -8.42
CA VAL A 243 -9.52 0.69 -8.36
C VAL A 243 -10.82 1.47 -8.28
N PHE A 244 -10.87 2.45 -7.39
CA PHE A 244 -11.99 3.40 -7.24
C PHE A 244 -12.01 4.43 -8.39
N ASP A 245 -13.11 5.16 -8.53
CA ASP A 245 -13.23 6.15 -9.61
C ASP A 245 -12.25 7.32 -9.48
N ASP A 246 -11.78 7.58 -8.25
CA ASP A 246 -10.73 8.55 -7.90
C ASP A 246 -9.29 8.05 -8.13
N GLY A 247 -9.13 6.80 -8.59
CA GLY A 247 -7.82 6.18 -8.85
C GLY A 247 -7.22 5.42 -7.68
N GLY A 248 -7.82 5.45 -6.49
CA GLY A 248 -7.32 4.73 -5.33
C GLY A 248 -7.58 3.22 -5.38
N SER A 249 -6.62 2.38 -5.01
CA SER A 249 -6.84 0.94 -4.90
C SER A 249 -7.79 0.57 -3.77
N VAL A 250 -8.65 -0.45 -3.98
CA VAL A 250 -9.62 -0.94 -2.98
C VAL A 250 -8.96 -1.47 -1.69
N GLY A 251 -7.67 -1.78 -1.74
CA GLY A 251 -6.87 -2.18 -0.58
C GLY A 251 -6.42 -1.01 0.31
N ARG A 252 -6.59 0.25 -0.13
CA ARG A 252 -6.23 1.47 0.61
C ARG A 252 -4.75 1.58 1.04
N SER A 253 -3.86 0.71 0.55
CA SER A 253 -2.43 0.69 0.88
C SER A 253 -1.60 1.48 -0.15
N PRO A 254 -0.82 2.50 0.27
CA PRO A 254 0.07 3.24 -0.63
C PRO A 254 1.14 2.37 -1.31
N ALA A 255 1.77 1.43 -0.60
CA ALA A 255 2.69 0.46 -1.20
C ALA A 255 2.00 -0.43 -2.25
N GLY A 256 0.76 -0.87 -1.99
CA GLY A 256 -0.04 -1.63 -2.97
C GLY A 256 -0.44 -0.79 -4.19
N GLN A 257 -0.71 0.51 -4.00
CA GLN A 257 -0.95 1.45 -5.10
C GLN A 257 0.29 1.57 -6.00
N LEU A 258 1.46 1.73 -5.40
CA LEU A 258 2.74 1.80 -6.10
C LEU A 258 3.01 0.52 -6.89
N GLU A 259 2.86 -0.66 -6.26
CA GLU A 259 3.05 -1.96 -6.93
C GLU A 259 2.10 -2.11 -8.12
N ALA A 260 0.82 -1.75 -7.98
CA ALA A 260 -0.15 -1.86 -9.08
C ALA A 260 0.20 -0.93 -10.26
N ILE A 261 0.72 0.26 -10.00
CA ILE A 261 1.25 1.17 -11.05
C ILE A 261 2.43 0.50 -11.75
N GLN A 262 3.42 0.00 -11.00
CA GLN A 262 4.61 -0.65 -11.58
C GLN A 262 4.24 -1.86 -12.47
N LEU A 263 3.28 -2.69 -12.04
CA LEU A 263 2.81 -3.84 -12.81
C LEU A 263 2.13 -3.44 -14.13
N LEU A 264 1.37 -2.34 -14.12
CA LEU A 264 0.74 -1.79 -15.33
C LEU A 264 1.77 -1.15 -16.26
N THR A 265 2.80 -0.48 -15.74
CA THR A 265 3.91 0.04 -16.56
C THR A 265 4.73 -1.08 -17.20
N MET A 266 5.12 -2.13 -16.47
CA MET A 266 5.80 -3.30 -17.07
C MET A 266 4.95 -3.98 -18.16
N LEU A 267 3.62 -3.92 -18.02
CA LEU A 267 2.71 -4.36 -19.08
C LEU A 267 2.76 -3.43 -20.30
N CYS A 268 2.84 -2.10 -20.11
CA CYS A 268 3.06 -1.15 -21.21
C CYS A 268 4.39 -1.42 -21.94
N GLU A 269 5.49 -1.70 -21.22
CA GLU A 269 6.76 -2.13 -21.85
C GLU A 269 6.62 -3.43 -22.64
N SER A 270 5.74 -4.33 -22.20
CA SER A 270 5.43 -5.56 -22.95
C SER A 270 4.64 -5.30 -24.24
N TYR A 271 3.90 -4.19 -24.30
CA TYR A 271 3.21 -3.70 -25.49
C TYR A 271 4.18 -2.97 -26.44
N ASP A 272 5.06 -2.11 -25.92
CA ASP A 272 6.07 -1.39 -26.71
C ASP A 272 7.12 -2.31 -27.34
N ALA A 273 7.61 -3.31 -26.60
CA ALA A 273 8.50 -4.34 -27.14
C ALA A 273 7.85 -5.17 -28.28
N ARG A 274 6.52 -5.12 -28.42
CA ARG A 274 5.77 -5.66 -29.56
C ARG A 274 5.42 -4.63 -30.64
N ARG A 275 5.68 -3.34 -30.39
CA ARG A 275 5.29 -2.16 -31.19
C ARG A 275 3.78 -2.07 -31.38
N ILE A 276 3.04 -2.27 -30.29
CA ILE A 276 1.58 -2.25 -30.26
C ILE A 276 1.16 -1.26 -29.18
N GLU A 277 0.26 -0.32 -29.50
CA GLU A 277 -0.27 0.63 -28.53
C GLU A 277 -1.01 -0.09 -27.37
N PRO A 278 -0.72 0.21 -26.09
CA PRO A 278 -1.50 -0.30 -24.97
C PRO A 278 -2.98 0.12 -25.05
N PRO A 279 -3.94 -0.71 -24.59
CA PRO A 279 -5.34 -0.34 -24.57
C PRO A 279 -5.57 0.95 -23.76
N ALA A 280 -6.34 1.90 -24.31
CA ALA A 280 -6.55 3.21 -23.71
C ALA A 280 -7.06 3.19 -22.25
N PHE A 281 -7.76 2.13 -21.83
CA PHE A 281 -8.19 1.97 -20.43
C PHE A 281 -7.02 1.76 -19.45
N VAL A 282 -5.89 1.21 -19.90
CA VAL A 282 -4.67 1.03 -19.09
C VAL A 282 -4.05 2.39 -18.81
N GLN A 283 -3.90 3.23 -19.84
CA GLN A 283 -3.37 4.59 -19.70
C GLN A 283 -4.29 5.47 -18.84
N ALA A 284 -5.61 5.36 -19.03
CA ALA A 284 -6.59 6.07 -18.19
C ALA A 284 -6.54 5.62 -16.71
N ALA A 285 -6.31 4.32 -16.45
CA ALA A 285 -6.13 3.80 -15.10
C ALA A 285 -4.81 4.32 -14.48
N LEU A 286 -3.68 4.21 -15.19
CA LEU A 286 -2.39 4.74 -14.75
C LEU A 286 -2.46 6.22 -14.38
N ALA A 287 -3.06 7.06 -15.24
CA ALA A 287 -3.22 8.49 -14.98
C ALA A 287 -3.96 8.79 -13.67
N LYS A 288 -5.09 8.10 -13.42
CA LYS A 288 -5.83 8.21 -12.15
C LYS A 288 -5.03 7.68 -10.97
N MET A 289 -4.39 6.52 -11.12
CA MET A 289 -3.67 5.85 -10.04
C MET A 289 -2.44 6.63 -9.57
N VAL A 290 -1.71 7.26 -10.48
CA VAL A 290 -0.58 8.16 -10.18
C VAL A 290 -1.08 9.45 -9.50
N THR A 291 -2.19 10.02 -10.00
CA THR A 291 -2.85 11.20 -9.40
C THR A 291 -3.23 10.94 -7.93
N ALA A 292 -3.79 9.76 -7.65
CA ALA A 292 -4.10 9.31 -6.30
C ALA A 292 -2.83 9.10 -5.45
N LEU A 293 -1.82 8.37 -5.96
CA LEU A 293 -0.56 8.10 -5.24
C LEU A 293 0.13 9.40 -4.77
N LEU A 294 0.23 10.40 -5.65
CA LEU A 294 0.78 11.72 -5.32
C LEU A 294 0.00 12.43 -4.20
N GLY A 295 -1.30 12.15 -4.05
CA GLY A 295 -2.14 12.66 -2.96
C GLY A 295 -1.64 12.25 -1.56
N VAL A 296 -0.99 11.09 -1.45
CA VAL A 296 -0.45 10.52 -0.19
C VAL A 296 1.07 10.61 -0.06
N CYS A 297 1.73 11.43 -0.87
CA CYS A 297 3.17 11.75 -0.74
C CYS A 297 3.41 12.94 0.22
N HIS A 298 4.35 12.84 1.14
CA HIS A 298 4.80 13.99 1.95
C HIS A 298 5.56 15.03 1.10
N GLY A 299 5.97 16.15 1.71
CA GLY A 299 6.78 17.17 1.02
C GLY A 299 8.21 16.73 0.70
N ASP A 300 8.65 15.57 1.21
CA ASP A 300 9.84 14.81 0.74
C ASP A 300 9.58 13.99 -0.54
N GLY A 301 8.34 13.99 -1.05
CA GLY A 301 7.90 13.17 -2.19
C GLY A 301 7.64 11.69 -1.86
N GLY A 302 8.00 11.23 -0.66
CA GLY A 302 7.85 9.85 -0.21
C GLY A 302 6.47 9.54 0.36
N LEU A 303 6.09 8.26 0.43
CA LEU A 303 4.74 7.87 0.87
C LEU A 303 4.54 8.03 2.38
N ALA A 304 3.31 8.38 2.76
CA ALA A 304 2.78 8.28 4.12
C ALA A 304 2.43 6.83 4.51
N SER A 305 2.42 6.50 5.80
CA SER A 305 2.40 5.12 6.29
C SER A 305 0.99 4.63 6.65
N TRP A 306 0.27 4.09 5.66
CA TRP A 306 -1.13 3.65 5.81
C TRP A 306 -1.37 2.17 5.49
N GLN A 307 -2.30 1.54 6.21
CA GLN A 307 -2.86 0.21 5.87
C GLN A 307 -1.78 -0.85 5.59
N GLY A 308 -0.83 -0.97 6.52
CA GLY A 308 0.32 -1.87 6.43
C GLY A 308 1.52 -1.32 5.65
N SER A 309 1.37 -0.25 4.88
CA SER A 309 2.50 0.47 4.28
C SER A 309 3.32 1.17 5.37
N GLY A 310 4.64 1.21 5.20
CA GLY A 310 5.52 2.18 5.84
C GLY A 310 5.98 3.24 4.84
N PRO A 311 7.03 4.00 5.19
CA PRO A 311 7.58 5.06 4.35
C PRO A 311 8.32 4.48 3.13
N ILE A 312 7.99 4.96 1.93
CA ILE A 312 8.76 4.68 0.70
C ILE A 312 9.45 5.98 0.25
N PRO A 313 10.77 5.99 -0.02
CA PRO A 313 11.51 7.21 -0.38
C PRO A 313 10.98 7.91 -1.63
N GLY A 314 10.99 9.25 -1.62
CA GLY A 314 10.49 10.06 -2.73
C GLY A 314 11.20 9.82 -4.07
N GLN A 315 12.47 9.38 -4.05
CA GLN A 315 13.21 8.98 -5.26
C GLN A 315 12.56 7.79 -5.99
N VAL A 316 12.07 6.78 -5.26
CA VAL A 316 11.38 5.61 -5.83
C VAL A 316 10.05 6.02 -6.46
N ILE A 317 9.37 6.99 -5.84
CA ILE A 317 8.11 7.54 -6.36
C ILE A 317 8.36 8.39 -7.61
N ALA A 318 9.37 9.27 -7.59
CA ALA A 318 9.78 10.07 -8.75
C ALA A 318 10.15 9.18 -9.95
N GLN A 319 11.02 8.18 -9.75
CA GLN A 319 11.34 7.20 -10.79
C GLN A 319 10.08 6.51 -11.31
N THR A 320 9.19 6.07 -10.41
CA THR A 320 8.00 5.34 -10.83
C THR A 320 7.06 6.21 -11.68
N ILE A 321 6.94 7.50 -11.35
CA ILE A 321 6.12 8.45 -12.13
C ILE A 321 6.78 8.74 -13.48
N GLU A 322 8.10 8.96 -13.51
CA GLU A 322 8.85 9.16 -14.76
C GLU A 322 8.67 8.00 -15.73
N ALA A 323 8.84 6.76 -15.25
CA ALA A 323 8.62 5.54 -16.03
C ALA A 323 7.18 5.37 -16.54
N THR A 324 6.16 5.97 -15.90
CA THR A 324 4.78 5.93 -16.40
C THR A 324 4.50 6.94 -17.52
N GLY A 325 5.37 7.94 -17.71
CA GLY A 325 5.12 9.10 -18.57
C GLY A 325 3.97 10.02 -18.11
N VAL A 326 3.26 9.69 -17.03
CA VAL A 326 2.09 10.45 -16.55
C VAL A 326 2.51 11.80 -15.97
N ARG A 327 1.92 12.87 -16.51
CA ARG A 327 2.06 14.23 -15.97
C ARG A 327 0.75 14.67 -15.32
N THR A 328 0.73 14.73 -14.00
CA THR A 328 -0.45 15.09 -13.20
C THR A 328 -0.05 15.82 -11.91
N ARG A 329 -1.03 16.26 -11.12
CA ARG A 329 -0.85 16.87 -9.80
C ARG A 329 -1.40 15.95 -8.71
N ALA A 330 -0.94 16.14 -7.47
CA ALA A 330 -1.44 15.39 -6.31
C ALA A 330 -2.96 15.57 -6.12
N LEU A 331 -3.68 14.46 -5.96
CA LEU A 331 -5.10 14.48 -5.65
C LEU A 331 -5.34 15.07 -4.25
N LYS A 332 -6.05 16.20 -4.18
CA LYS A 332 -6.38 16.86 -2.90
C LYS A 332 -7.43 16.11 -2.07
N GLN A 333 -8.37 15.44 -2.74
CA GLN A 333 -9.51 14.77 -2.14
C GLN A 333 -9.76 13.46 -2.88
N ALA A 334 -9.31 12.35 -2.31
CA ALA A 334 -9.76 11.03 -2.73
C ALA A 334 -11.05 10.70 -1.97
N ARG A 335 -12.17 10.58 -2.68
CA ARG A 335 -13.51 10.43 -2.08
C ARG A 335 -13.77 9.00 -1.64
N GLU A 336 -13.48 8.01 -2.48
CA GLU A 336 -13.68 6.60 -2.16
C GLU A 336 -12.44 5.99 -1.49
N TRP A 337 -11.24 6.40 -1.90
CA TRP A 337 -10.00 5.98 -1.25
C TRP A 337 -9.84 6.58 0.17
N GLY A 338 -10.51 7.71 0.43
CA GLY A 338 -10.64 8.34 1.73
C GLY A 338 -9.56 9.35 2.11
N TYR A 339 -8.40 9.33 1.46
CA TYR A 339 -7.30 10.20 1.84
C TYR A 339 -7.57 11.67 1.46
N GLN A 340 -7.45 12.55 2.46
CA GLN A 340 -7.55 14.00 2.29
C GLN A 340 -6.16 14.64 2.41
N ARG A 341 -5.81 15.51 1.47
CA ARG A 341 -4.57 16.28 1.48
C ARG A 341 -4.89 17.76 1.70
N LEU A 342 -4.19 18.36 2.66
CA LEU A 342 -4.11 19.80 2.87
C LEU A 342 -2.65 20.19 2.61
N ALA A 343 -2.40 21.21 1.79
CA ALA A 343 -1.04 21.62 1.44
C ALA A 343 -0.97 23.13 1.20
N HIS A 344 -0.20 23.84 2.02
CA HIS A 344 -0.03 25.30 2.02
C HIS A 344 1.36 25.65 2.58
N GLY A 345 2.02 26.69 2.07
CA GLY A 345 3.27 27.23 2.66
C GLY A 345 4.43 26.25 2.87
N GLY A 346 4.50 25.18 2.06
CA GLY A 346 5.46 24.06 2.21
C GLY A 346 4.99 22.94 3.14
N THR A 347 4.01 23.20 3.98
CA THR A 347 3.41 22.25 4.93
C THR A 347 2.41 21.35 4.22
N VAL A 348 2.46 20.05 4.51
CA VAL A 348 1.59 19.00 3.94
C VAL A 348 1.02 18.15 5.06
N LEU A 349 -0.31 18.04 5.12
CA LEU A 349 -1.04 17.14 6.02
C LEU A 349 -1.89 16.16 5.21
N ILE A 350 -1.81 14.88 5.56
CA ILE A 350 -2.51 13.76 4.90
C ILE A 350 -3.35 13.03 5.95
N LEU A 351 -4.66 12.92 5.75
CA LEU A 351 -5.62 12.38 6.73
C LEU A 351 -6.44 11.20 6.17
N ASP A 352 -6.61 10.14 6.97
CA ASP A 352 -7.43 8.95 6.64
C ASP A 352 -8.92 9.21 6.98
N ALA A 353 -9.72 9.64 5.99
CA ALA A 353 -11.15 9.92 6.15
C ALA A 353 -12.05 8.86 5.49
N ALA A 354 -11.74 7.57 5.60
CA ALA A 354 -12.66 6.51 5.18
C ALA A 354 -12.68 5.31 6.14
N PRO A 355 -13.74 4.48 6.08
CA PRO A 355 -13.76 3.21 6.79
C PRO A 355 -12.55 2.34 6.41
N PRO A 356 -12.09 1.47 7.31
CA PRO A 356 -10.95 0.60 7.01
C PRO A 356 -11.33 -0.40 5.90
N PRO A 357 -10.36 -0.83 5.07
CA PRO A 357 -10.59 -1.70 3.92
C PRO A 357 -11.32 -2.99 4.30
N LEU A 358 -12.04 -3.59 3.34
CA LEU A 358 -12.77 -4.84 3.57
C LEU A 358 -11.77 -5.96 3.93
N SER A 359 -12.00 -6.67 5.03
CA SER A 359 -11.07 -7.67 5.58
C SER A 359 -10.73 -8.84 4.65
N ARG A 360 -11.54 -9.08 3.62
CA ARG A 360 -11.31 -10.08 2.56
C ARG A 360 -10.42 -9.59 1.41
N LEU A 361 -10.12 -8.29 1.34
CA LEU A 361 -9.36 -7.66 0.24
C LEU A 361 -7.93 -7.30 0.62
N VAL A 362 -7.61 -7.26 1.92
CA VAL A 362 -6.30 -6.85 2.43
C VAL A 362 -5.75 -7.81 3.46
N GLN A 363 -4.43 -7.88 3.50
CA GLN A 363 -3.65 -8.33 4.66
C GLN A 363 -2.92 -7.09 5.18
N GLY A 364 -2.83 -6.90 6.50
CA GLY A 364 -2.18 -5.71 7.10
C GLY A 364 -3.07 -4.46 7.23
N GLY A 365 -4.38 -4.53 6.99
CA GLY A 365 -5.29 -3.39 7.24
C GLY A 365 -5.25 -2.92 8.71
N CYS A 366 -5.33 -1.60 8.92
CA CYS A 366 -5.14 -0.93 10.21
C CYS A 366 -6.44 -0.36 10.79
N ALA A 367 -6.43 -0.05 12.08
CA ALA A 367 -7.49 0.69 12.79
C ALA A 367 -7.22 2.21 12.81
N SER A 368 -6.84 2.76 11.64
CA SER A 368 -6.24 4.10 11.43
C SER A 368 -7.22 5.25 11.15
N THR A 369 -8.53 4.99 11.07
CA THR A 369 -9.50 6.01 10.62
C THR A 369 -9.45 7.27 11.50
N LEU A 370 -9.40 8.44 10.84
CA LEU A 370 -9.16 9.78 11.40
C LEU A 370 -7.74 10.04 11.94
N ALA A 371 -6.75 9.21 11.66
CA ALA A 371 -5.34 9.58 11.85
C ALA A 371 -4.83 10.49 10.72
N PHE A 372 -3.78 11.26 10.99
CA PHE A 372 -3.07 12.05 9.98
C PHE A 372 -1.54 11.93 10.12
N GLU A 373 -0.83 12.20 9.03
CA GLU A 373 0.61 12.50 9.03
C GLU A 373 0.83 13.95 8.57
N LEU A 374 1.92 14.58 9.03
CA LEU A 374 2.29 15.97 8.80
C LEU A 374 3.77 16.08 8.43
N SER A 375 4.10 16.87 7.41
CA SER A 375 5.46 17.33 7.12
C SER A 375 5.52 18.83 6.88
N ASP A 376 6.60 19.46 7.32
CA ASP A 376 7.04 20.77 6.89
C ASP A 376 8.14 20.62 5.83
N GLY A 377 7.83 20.98 4.58
CA GLY A 377 8.72 20.72 3.45
C GLY A 377 9.12 19.24 3.40
N LYS A 378 10.42 18.97 3.37
CA LYS A 378 10.99 17.61 3.37
C LYS A 378 11.04 16.95 4.76
N HIS A 379 10.68 17.64 5.84
CA HIS A 379 10.80 17.15 7.20
C HIS A 379 9.45 16.69 7.74
N ARG A 380 9.31 15.38 8.00
CA ARG A 380 8.14 14.82 8.67
C ARG A 380 8.14 15.23 10.14
N ILE A 381 6.99 15.65 10.64
CA ILE A 381 6.78 16.08 12.03
C ILE A 381 5.94 15.03 12.76
N VAL A 382 4.68 14.86 12.33
CA VAL A 382 3.78 13.83 12.86
C VAL A 382 3.69 12.69 11.85
N VAL A 383 3.86 11.46 12.33
CA VAL A 383 3.79 10.23 11.53
C VAL A 383 2.79 9.26 12.16
N ASN A 384 2.58 8.09 11.56
CA ASN A 384 2.12 6.91 12.28
C ASN A 384 3.30 5.97 12.52
N CYS A 385 3.19 5.01 13.45
CA CYS A 385 4.24 4.02 13.66
C CYS A 385 4.50 3.19 12.39
N GLY A 386 3.43 2.93 11.62
CA GLY A 386 3.49 2.46 10.23
C GLY A 386 3.99 1.02 10.06
N GLY A 387 4.25 0.65 8.80
CA GLY A 387 5.23 -0.39 8.46
C GLY A 387 4.90 -1.87 8.76
N SER A 388 3.80 -2.22 9.43
CA SER A 388 3.49 -3.64 9.75
C SER A 388 3.51 -4.61 8.55
N GLY A 389 3.18 -4.12 7.34
CA GLY A 389 3.23 -4.89 6.11
C GLY A 389 4.60 -4.92 5.42
N MET A 390 5.60 -4.19 5.92
CA MET A 390 7.01 -4.20 5.46
C MET A 390 8.05 -4.51 6.55
N ALA A 391 7.60 -4.67 7.79
CA ALA A 391 8.40 -5.02 8.97
C ALA A 391 9.40 -6.16 8.69
N ASP A 392 10.61 -5.97 9.21
CA ASP A 392 11.68 -6.96 9.22
C ASP A 392 11.24 -8.25 9.96
N ALA A 393 11.65 -9.42 9.45
CA ALA A 393 11.27 -10.73 9.98
C ALA A 393 11.81 -11.00 11.39
N SER A 394 12.83 -10.26 11.83
CA SER A 394 13.33 -10.28 13.21
C SER A 394 12.38 -9.61 14.22
N ILE A 395 11.41 -8.79 13.76
CA ILE A 395 10.49 -8.08 14.64
C ILE A 395 9.45 -9.04 15.22
N PRO A 396 9.25 -9.10 16.55
CA PRO A 396 8.25 -9.96 17.17
C PRO A 396 6.85 -9.73 16.60
N THR A 397 6.12 -10.81 16.25
CA THR A 397 4.79 -10.72 15.63
C THR A 397 3.80 -9.88 16.45
N ALA A 398 3.86 -9.93 17.77
CA ALA A 398 3.04 -9.10 18.66
C ALA A 398 3.26 -7.59 18.46
N LEU A 399 4.49 -7.16 18.15
CA LEU A 399 4.79 -5.77 17.80
C LEU A 399 4.30 -5.45 16.38
N VAL A 400 4.48 -6.37 15.43
CA VAL A 400 3.97 -6.21 14.05
C VAL A 400 2.44 -6.04 14.01
N ASP A 401 1.70 -6.77 14.84
CA ASP A 401 0.26 -6.57 15.02
C ASP A 401 -0.07 -5.30 15.82
N GLY A 402 0.77 -4.95 16.81
CA GLY A 402 0.69 -3.70 17.57
C GLY A 402 0.70 -2.45 16.68
N LEU A 403 1.56 -2.41 15.65
CA LEU A 403 1.65 -1.34 14.65
C LEU A 403 0.35 -1.08 13.85
N ARG A 404 -0.62 -2.00 13.92
CA ARG A 404 -1.91 -1.90 13.21
C ARG A 404 -3.03 -1.31 14.07
N THR A 405 -2.81 -1.23 15.38
CA THR A 405 -3.75 -0.71 16.39
C THR A 405 -4.00 0.79 16.23
N THR A 406 -5.11 1.30 16.77
CA THR A 406 -5.39 2.75 16.77
C THR A 406 -4.39 3.52 17.62
N ALA A 407 -3.79 2.91 18.65
CA ALA A 407 -2.75 3.50 19.47
C ALA A 407 -1.38 3.64 18.78
N ALA A 408 -1.20 3.02 17.61
CA ALA A 408 -0.02 3.16 16.76
C ALA A 408 -0.19 4.22 15.65
N HIS A 409 -1.30 4.97 15.67
CA HIS A 409 -1.64 5.99 14.69
C HIS A 409 -2.00 7.31 15.38
N SER A 410 -1.72 8.43 14.72
CA SER A 410 -1.85 9.78 15.30
C SER A 410 -3.32 10.23 15.35
N THR A 411 -4.11 9.66 16.27
CA THR A 411 -5.57 9.84 16.42
C THR A 411 -6.06 9.60 17.85
N LEU A 412 -7.38 9.62 18.05
CA LEU A 412 -8.04 9.38 19.35
C LEU A 412 -8.28 7.88 19.62
N VAL A 413 -7.79 7.43 20.78
CA VAL A 413 -8.10 6.12 21.38
C VAL A 413 -9.03 6.33 22.57
N LEU A 414 -10.12 5.54 22.63
CA LEU A 414 -11.11 5.60 23.70
C LEU A 414 -11.06 4.30 24.53
N ALA A 415 -10.92 4.42 25.85
CA ALA A 415 -10.82 3.29 26.79
C ALA A 415 -9.86 2.19 26.29
N ASP A 416 -8.66 2.60 25.90
CA ASP A 416 -7.56 1.78 25.36
C ASP A 416 -7.98 0.73 24.32
N SER A 417 -8.98 1.09 23.52
CA SER A 417 -9.61 0.21 22.54
C SER A 417 -9.45 0.74 21.13
N ASN A 418 -9.11 -0.15 20.19
CA ASN A 418 -9.05 0.19 18.77
C ASN A 418 -10.42 0.66 18.23
N SER A 419 -10.42 1.65 17.34
CA SER A 419 -11.59 2.10 16.57
C SER A 419 -12.20 0.97 15.74
N THR A 420 -11.35 0.05 15.26
CA THR A 420 -11.74 -1.20 14.61
C THR A 420 -10.98 -2.39 15.19
N ALA A 421 -11.70 -3.48 15.49
CA ALA A 421 -11.08 -4.69 16.02
C ALA A 421 -10.14 -5.32 14.98
N ILE A 422 -9.02 -5.87 15.47
CA ILE A 422 -8.08 -6.69 14.71
C ILE A 422 -8.13 -8.07 15.36
N HIS A 423 -8.35 -9.10 14.56
CA HIS A 423 -8.45 -10.48 15.02
C HIS A 423 -7.07 -11.17 15.04
N PRO A 424 -6.88 -12.25 15.83
CA PRO A 424 -5.61 -12.98 15.90
C PRO A 424 -5.16 -13.61 14.57
N ASP A 425 -6.06 -13.80 13.60
CA ASP A 425 -5.73 -14.22 12.23
C ASP A 425 -5.29 -13.05 11.33
N GLY A 426 -5.11 -11.86 11.93
CA GLY A 426 -4.78 -10.62 11.25
C GLY A 426 -5.93 -9.97 10.49
N THR A 427 -7.17 -10.49 10.54
CA THR A 427 -8.30 -9.89 9.81
C THR A 427 -8.94 -8.72 10.56
N LEU A 428 -9.51 -7.76 9.83
CA LEU A 428 -10.28 -6.65 10.41
C LEU A 428 -11.70 -7.09 10.77
N GLY A 429 -12.08 -6.84 12.03
CA GLY A 429 -13.35 -7.22 12.62
C GLY A 429 -14.41 -6.11 12.64
N ARG A 430 -15.21 -6.11 13.71
CA ARG A 430 -16.20 -5.06 14.01
C ARG A 430 -15.50 -3.76 14.41
N GLY A 431 -16.01 -2.63 13.96
CA GLY A 431 -15.35 -1.34 14.11
C GLY A 431 -16.09 -0.25 13.37
N VAL A 432 -15.33 0.66 12.78
CA VAL A 432 -15.86 1.69 11.87
C VAL A 432 -16.56 1.03 10.68
N ILE A 433 -17.82 1.39 10.49
CA ILE A 433 -18.66 1.08 9.33
C ILE A 433 -18.87 2.34 8.51
N GLU A 434 -18.90 3.50 9.14
CA GLU A 434 -19.30 4.75 8.53
C GLU A 434 -18.30 5.87 8.84
N VAL A 435 -17.97 6.67 7.82
CA VAL A 435 -17.27 7.94 7.99
C VAL A 435 -18.06 9.04 7.29
N GLU A 436 -18.36 10.12 8.01
CA GLU A 436 -18.88 11.36 7.41
C GLU A 436 -17.70 12.30 7.12
N LEU A 437 -17.74 13.01 6.00
CA LEU A 437 -16.66 13.91 5.57
C LEU A 437 -17.22 15.22 5.01
N ALA A 438 -16.74 16.34 5.53
CA ALA A 438 -16.89 17.68 4.98
C ALA A 438 -15.49 18.31 4.74
N ARG A 439 -15.35 19.04 3.64
CA ARG A 439 -14.10 19.72 3.25
C ARG A 439 -14.44 21.12 2.77
N HIS A 440 -13.70 22.10 3.27
CA HIS A 440 -13.82 23.51 2.90
C HIS A 440 -12.45 24.01 2.45
N GLU A 441 -12.41 24.72 1.33
CA GLU A 441 -11.24 25.42 0.81
C GLU A 441 -11.52 26.92 0.80
N SER A 442 -10.51 27.73 1.08
CA SER A 442 -10.55 29.18 1.03
C SER A 442 -9.15 29.73 0.78
N GLU A 443 -9.04 31.00 0.39
CA GLU A 443 -7.74 31.69 0.30
C GLU A 443 -6.99 31.69 1.64
N ASN A 444 -7.73 31.73 2.75
CA ASN A 444 -7.19 31.71 4.12
C ASN A 444 -6.72 30.31 4.57
N GLY A 445 -6.95 29.25 3.79
CA GLY A 445 -6.53 27.89 4.11
C GLY A 445 -7.57 26.81 3.83
N SER A 446 -7.21 25.56 4.17
CA SER A 446 -8.02 24.36 4.01
C SER A 446 -8.55 23.86 5.36
N ARG A 447 -9.79 23.38 5.41
CA ARG A 447 -10.37 22.70 6.58
C ARG A 447 -11.01 21.38 6.18
N VAL A 448 -10.68 20.32 6.90
CA VAL A 448 -11.33 19.01 6.84
C VAL A 448 -12.03 18.74 8.17
N GLU A 449 -13.24 18.23 8.09
CA GLU A 449 -14.00 17.72 9.22
C GLU A 449 -14.49 16.33 8.88
N ALA A 450 -14.24 15.35 9.75
CA ALA A 450 -14.73 14.00 9.54
C ALA A 450 -15.10 13.31 10.86
N SER A 451 -16.06 12.38 10.81
CA SER A 451 -16.55 11.63 11.97
C SER A 451 -16.62 10.13 11.70
N HIS A 452 -16.52 9.28 12.73
CA HIS A 452 -16.63 7.82 12.58
C HIS A 452 -17.43 7.14 13.71
N ASP A 453 -18.05 5.99 13.41
CA ASP A 453 -18.93 5.25 14.33
C ASP A 453 -18.26 4.13 15.16
N GLY A 454 -16.95 3.88 14.98
CA GLY A 454 -16.24 2.72 15.55
C GLY A 454 -16.31 2.54 17.09
N TYR A 455 -16.62 3.61 17.82
CA TYR A 455 -16.84 3.58 19.27
C TYR A 455 -18.32 3.56 19.68
N ALA A 456 -19.27 3.86 18.79
CA ALA A 456 -20.68 4.10 19.11
C ALA A 456 -21.34 2.90 19.79
N ARG A 457 -21.17 1.69 19.20
CA ARG A 457 -21.76 0.47 19.76
C ARG A 457 -21.18 0.07 21.12
N ARG A 458 -19.89 0.30 21.35
CA ARG A 458 -19.16 -0.16 22.56
C ARG A 458 -19.20 0.85 23.69
N PHE A 459 -19.07 2.13 23.39
CA PHE A 459 -18.86 3.20 24.37
C PHE A 459 -19.91 4.32 24.30
N GLY A 460 -20.73 4.37 23.25
CA GLY A 460 -21.80 5.36 23.11
C GLY A 460 -21.38 6.66 22.42
N PHE A 461 -20.18 6.74 21.85
CA PHE A 461 -19.65 7.95 21.21
C PHE A 461 -19.32 7.75 19.73
N LEU A 462 -19.61 8.76 18.90
CA LEU A 462 -18.93 9.02 17.63
C LEU A 462 -17.63 9.77 17.94
N HIS A 463 -16.56 9.47 17.21
CA HIS A 463 -15.35 10.29 17.22
C HIS A 463 -15.42 11.25 16.03
N ARG A 464 -15.29 12.55 16.25
CA ARG A 464 -15.23 13.58 15.20
C ARG A 464 -13.94 14.36 15.33
N ARG A 465 -13.21 14.51 14.23
CA ARG A 465 -11.98 15.29 14.13
C ARG A 465 -12.18 16.45 13.14
N ILE A 466 -11.82 17.65 13.56
CA ILE A 466 -11.63 18.82 12.70
C ILE A 466 -10.14 19.09 12.60
N VAL A 467 -9.63 19.37 11.40
CA VAL A 467 -8.27 19.87 11.16
C VAL A 467 -8.32 20.99 10.12
N ALA A 468 -7.67 22.11 10.42
CA ALA A 468 -7.49 23.24 9.52
C ALA A 468 -6.01 23.60 9.37
N LEU A 469 -5.57 23.84 8.13
CA LEU A 469 -4.24 24.32 7.76
C LEU A 469 -4.39 25.72 7.17
N GLY A 470 -3.76 26.73 7.78
CA GLY A 470 -3.75 28.10 7.29
C GLY A 470 -3.03 28.25 5.95
N GLY A 471 -3.44 29.24 5.15
CA GLY A 471 -2.92 29.47 3.79
C GLY A 471 -1.42 29.79 3.70
N ASP A 472 -0.81 30.24 4.80
CA ASP A 472 0.64 30.45 4.91
C ASP A 472 1.44 29.21 5.34
N GLY A 473 0.75 28.10 5.59
CA GLY A 473 1.33 26.83 6.03
C GLY A 473 1.82 26.79 7.49
N ARG A 474 1.73 27.88 8.26
CA ARG A 474 2.33 27.97 9.60
C ARG A 474 1.39 27.58 10.73
N ASP A 475 0.08 27.76 10.54
CA ASP A 475 -0.93 27.39 11.52
C ASP A 475 -1.63 26.08 11.16
N ILE A 476 -1.58 25.10 12.06
CA ILE A 476 -2.44 23.92 12.02
C ILE A 476 -3.27 23.91 13.31
N ARG A 477 -4.60 23.97 13.17
CA ARG A 477 -5.53 23.93 14.30
C ARG A 477 -6.39 22.69 14.18
N GLY A 478 -6.51 21.93 15.26
CA GLY A 478 -7.32 20.73 15.29
C GLY A 478 -8.17 20.59 16.54
N GLU A 479 -9.23 19.81 16.42
CA GLU A 479 -10.15 19.50 17.51
C GLU A 479 -10.63 18.06 17.38
N ASP A 480 -10.49 17.30 18.46
CA ASP A 480 -10.97 15.93 18.61
C ASP A 480 -12.14 15.90 19.58
N MET A 481 -13.28 15.34 19.15
CA MET A 481 -14.54 15.32 19.87
C MET A 481 -15.09 13.92 20.03
N LEU A 482 -15.65 13.64 21.20
CA LEU A 482 -16.48 12.48 21.50
C LEU A 482 -17.95 12.92 21.59
N ILE A 483 -18.73 12.64 20.54
CA ILE A 483 -20.12 13.08 20.41
C ILE A 483 -21.06 11.92 20.82
N PRO A 484 -22.02 12.09 21.74
CA PRO A 484 -22.94 11.01 22.12
C PRO A 484 -23.76 10.49 20.94
N ALA A 485 -23.63 9.20 20.63
CA ALA A 485 -24.32 8.52 19.53
C ALA A 485 -25.74 8.08 19.89
N ASP A 486 -26.00 7.73 21.15
CA ASP A 486 -27.33 7.39 21.67
C ASP A 486 -27.48 7.82 23.13
N LYS A 487 -28.47 8.69 23.40
CA LYS A 487 -28.79 9.22 24.74
C LYS A 487 -29.21 8.13 25.74
N ARG A 488 -29.56 6.92 25.29
CA ARG A 488 -29.99 5.79 26.13
C ARG A 488 -28.82 4.94 26.64
N ARG A 489 -27.63 5.04 26.05
CA ARG A 489 -26.42 4.29 26.46
C ARG A 489 -25.41 5.18 27.20
N LYS A 490 -25.87 5.84 28.27
CA LYS A 490 -25.00 6.63 29.14
C LYS A 490 -24.07 5.70 29.94
N LYS A 491 -22.81 5.62 29.53
CA LYS A 491 -21.73 5.11 30.39
C LYS A 491 -21.28 6.19 31.39
N GLY A 492 -20.52 5.79 32.41
CA GLY A 492 -19.83 6.73 33.30
C GLY A 492 -18.70 7.48 32.58
N MET A 493 -17.83 8.13 33.36
CA MET A 493 -16.60 8.71 32.82
C MET A 493 -15.82 7.65 32.04
N THR A 494 -15.37 8.01 30.84
CA THR A 494 -14.64 7.12 29.94
C THR A 494 -13.35 7.81 29.53
N SER A 495 -12.20 7.26 29.93
CA SER A 495 -10.89 7.79 29.58
C SER A 495 -10.64 7.73 28.07
N PHE A 496 -9.94 8.73 27.55
CA PHE A 496 -9.45 8.75 26.17
C PHE A 496 -8.09 9.45 26.09
N ALA A 497 -7.37 9.16 25.01
CA ALA A 497 -6.10 9.80 24.70
C ALA A 497 -5.99 10.12 23.20
N VAL A 498 -5.59 11.35 22.88
CA VAL A 498 -5.24 11.78 21.52
C VAL A 498 -3.72 11.71 21.38
N ARG A 499 -3.24 10.98 20.37
CA ARG A 499 -1.80 10.77 20.13
C ARG A 499 -1.32 11.48 18.88
N PHE A 500 -0.07 11.94 18.92
CA PHE A 500 0.70 12.40 17.77
C PHE A 500 2.11 11.79 17.86
N HIS A 501 2.35 10.72 17.11
CA HIS A 501 3.69 10.11 17.02
C HIS A 501 4.61 11.03 16.23
N LEU A 502 5.78 11.34 16.78
CA LEU A 502 6.76 12.18 16.12
C LEU A 502 7.72 11.33 15.28
N HIS A 503 8.17 11.90 14.16
CA HIS A 503 9.25 11.32 13.37
C HIS A 503 10.55 11.32 14.20
N PRO A 504 11.40 10.27 14.17
CA PRO A 504 12.62 10.19 15.00
C PRO A 504 13.63 11.35 14.84
N SER A 505 13.51 12.15 13.79
CA SER A 505 14.36 13.33 13.57
C SER A 505 13.81 14.63 14.15
N VAL A 506 12.74 14.58 14.96
CA VAL A 506 12.13 15.75 15.60
C VAL A 506 12.60 15.80 17.05
N GLU A 507 13.35 16.83 17.42
CA GLU A 507 13.67 17.07 18.84
C GLU A 507 12.44 17.69 19.52
N ILE A 508 12.07 17.18 20.69
CA ILE A 508 10.98 17.72 21.52
C ILE A 508 11.52 18.35 22.80
N SER A 509 10.86 19.42 23.26
CA SER A 509 11.11 20.05 24.55
C SER A 509 9.78 20.49 25.18
N PRO A 510 9.25 19.78 26.18
CA PRO A 510 8.02 20.17 26.86
C PRO A 510 8.20 21.50 27.62
N THR A 511 7.15 22.31 27.70
CA THR A 511 7.17 23.55 28.47
C THR A 511 6.91 23.29 29.95
N ALA A 512 7.46 24.15 30.83
CA ALA A 512 7.33 24.00 32.28
C ALA A 512 5.88 24.10 32.82
N ASP A 513 4.93 24.61 32.03
CA ASP A 513 3.50 24.61 32.36
C ASP A 513 2.81 23.26 32.09
N GLY A 514 3.46 22.32 31.39
CA GLY A 514 2.88 21.03 31.00
C GLY A 514 1.74 21.15 29.98
N LEU A 515 1.57 22.28 29.30
CA LEU A 515 0.47 22.53 28.36
C LEU A 515 0.92 22.70 26.91
N ALA A 516 2.23 22.74 26.66
CA ALA A 516 2.82 22.90 25.35
C ALA A 516 4.14 22.12 25.20
N ALA A 517 4.61 22.03 23.96
CA ALA A 517 5.93 21.52 23.64
C ALA A 517 6.51 22.32 22.47
N ILE A 518 7.83 22.45 22.42
CA ILE A 518 8.57 22.97 21.26
C ILE A 518 9.11 21.76 20.51
N LEU A 519 8.86 21.73 19.20
CA LEU A 519 9.37 20.71 18.28
C LEU A 519 10.37 21.38 17.35
N ARG A 520 11.57 20.83 17.20
CA ARG A 520 12.58 21.31 16.24
C ARG A 520 12.75 20.29 15.11
N THR A 521 12.63 20.76 13.88
CA THR A 521 12.97 19.96 12.69
C THR A 521 14.45 20.08 12.34
N PRO A 522 15.04 19.15 11.57
CA PRO A 522 16.48 19.16 11.24
C PRO A 522 16.98 20.37 10.44
N ASP A 523 16.10 21.12 9.77
CA ASP A 523 16.40 22.41 9.12
C ASP A 523 16.35 23.61 10.08
N GLY A 524 16.03 23.37 11.36
CA GLY A 524 16.00 24.36 12.42
C GLY A 524 14.65 25.08 12.60
N HIS A 525 13.62 24.77 11.81
CA HIS A 525 12.29 25.35 12.07
C HIS A 525 11.77 24.91 13.45
N LEU A 526 11.13 25.86 14.13
CA LEU A 526 10.55 25.67 15.45
C LEU A 526 9.03 25.65 15.35
N TRP A 527 8.43 24.54 15.76
CA TRP A 527 6.99 24.35 15.83
C TRP A 527 6.54 24.31 17.29
N GLN A 528 5.72 25.26 17.71
CA GLN A 528 5.08 25.24 19.02
C GLN A 528 3.81 24.39 18.95
N PHE A 529 3.78 23.30 19.70
CA PHE A 529 2.57 22.55 19.99
C PHE A 529 1.89 23.09 21.27
N ARG A 530 0.56 23.20 21.28
CA ARG A 530 -0.22 23.49 22.50
C ARG A 530 -1.55 22.73 22.48
N ALA A 531 -1.96 22.22 23.65
CA ALA A 531 -3.21 21.52 23.85
C ALA A 531 -4.13 22.24 24.87
N LYS A 532 -5.45 21.97 24.79
CA LYS A 532 -6.46 22.37 25.77
C LYS A 532 -7.55 21.31 25.86
N GLY A 533 -8.03 21.02 27.07
CA GLY A 533 -9.11 20.04 27.32
C GLY A 533 -8.62 18.69 27.85
N GLY A 534 -7.30 18.53 28.05
CA GLY A 534 -6.69 17.34 28.67
C GLY A 534 -5.27 17.65 29.16
N ALA A 535 -4.67 16.70 29.87
CA ALA A 535 -3.27 16.78 30.32
C ALA A 535 -2.34 16.30 29.20
N LEU A 536 -1.31 17.08 28.89
CA LEU A 536 -0.31 16.76 27.87
C LEU A 536 0.89 16.06 28.51
N ALA A 537 1.31 14.94 27.92
CA ALA A 537 2.54 14.23 28.22
C ALA A 537 3.38 14.03 26.95
N VAL A 538 4.68 13.80 27.16
CA VAL A 538 5.57 13.21 26.16
C VAL A 538 5.78 11.76 26.60
N GLU A 539 5.54 10.82 25.69
CA GLU A 539 5.70 9.38 25.93
C GLU A 539 6.62 8.76 24.88
N ASP A 540 7.24 7.62 25.20
CA ASP A 540 7.99 6.82 24.25
C ASP A 540 7.09 6.34 23.10
N SER A 541 7.67 6.22 21.91
CA SER A 541 7.01 5.80 20.68
C SER A 541 7.98 4.99 19.82
N ILE A 542 7.45 4.43 18.74
CA ILE A 542 8.19 3.64 17.76
C ILE A 542 7.81 4.09 16.35
N TRP A 543 8.77 4.07 15.45
CA TRP A 543 8.55 4.29 14.03
C TRP A 543 9.24 3.19 13.22
N ILE A 544 8.56 2.65 12.22
CA ILE A 544 9.18 1.70 11.28
C ILE A 544 9.74 2.48 10.10
N ASP A 545 11.06 2.34 9.91
CA ASP A 545 11.80 3.05 8.87
C ASP A 545 11.58 2.44 7.46
N GLY A 546 12.24 3.02 6.46
CA GLY A 546 12.17 2.55 5.07
C GLY A 546 12.80 1.17 4.83
N ALA A 547 13.64 0.67 5.74
CA ALA A 547 14.19 -0.68 5.71
C ALA A 547 13.29 -1.69 6.45
N GLY A 548 12.20 -1.25 7.07
CA GLY A 548 11.30 -2.08 7.85
C GLY A 548 11.78 -2.32 9.28
N LYS A 549 12.77 -1.55 9.78
CA LYS A 549 13.37 -1.70 11.11
C LYS A 549 12.73 -0.75 12.13
N PRO A 550 12.69 -1.12 13.42
CA PRO A 550 12.13 -0.29 14.47
C PRO A 550 13.13 0.78 14.93
N VAL A 551 12.70 2.04 14.91
CA VAL A 551 13.44 3.20 15.41
C VAL A 551 12.67 3.78 16.60
N ALA A 552 13.38 4.06 17.70
CA ALA A 552 12.78 4.75 18.84
C ALA A 552 12.37 6.18 18.43
N SER A 553 11.21 6.62 18.88
CA SER A 553 10.75 8.00 18.74
C SER A 553 9.96 8.43 19.97
N GLU A 554 9.45 9.66 19.97
CA GLU A 554 8.58 10.18 21.02
C GLU A 554 7.19 10.49 20.45
N GLN A 555 6.21 10.65 21.32
CA GLN A 555 4.85 11.05 20.95
C GLN A 555 4.29 12.08 21.94
N LEU A 556 3.48 13.00 21.41
CA LEU A 556 2.64 13.88 22.21
C LEU A 556 1.34 13.15 22.54
N VAL A 557 1.00 13.03 23.82
CA VAL A 557 -0.23 12.36 24.28
C VAL A 557 -1.07 13.32 25.11
N ILE A 558 -2.30 13.60 24.67
CA ILE A 558 -3.28 14.37 25.44
C ILE A 558 -4.27 13.39 26.07
N THR A 559 -4.25 13.28 27.40
CA THR A 559 -5.16 12.41 28.17
C THR A 559 -6.32 13.21 28.76
N ALA A 560 -7.53 12.64 28.73
CA ALA A 560 -8.73 13.25 29.29
C ALA A 560 -9.82 12.21 29.60
N GLU A 561 -10.88 12.63 30.29
CA GLU A 561 -12.09 11.82 30.50
C GLU A 561 -13.30 12.43 29.79
N SER A 562 -14.12 11.58 29.17
CA SER A 562 -15.39 11.98 28.58
C SER A 562 -16.56 11.64 29.52
N PRO A 563 -17.36 12.63 29.96
CA PRO A 563 -18.66 12.36 30.55
C PRO A 563 -19.63 11.82 29.49
N PRO A 564 -20.78 11.23 29.90
CA PRO A 564 -21.82 10.79 28.96
C PRO A 564 -22.45 11.90 28.09
N GLY A 565 -22.15 13.17 28.36
CA GLY A 565 -22.50 14.31 27.50
C GLY A 565 -21.54 14.53 26.32
N GLY A 566 -20.39 13.87 26.29
CA GLY A 566 -19.30 14.10 25.35
C GLY A 566 -18.18 14.98 25.91
N ALA A 567 -17.06 15.03 25.20
CA ALA A 567 -15.90 15.85 25.51
C ALA A 567 -15.21 16.31 24.22
N ASN A 568 -14.39 17.35 24.32
CA ASN A 568 -13.55 17.85 23.24
C ASN A 568 -12.15 18.23 23.73
N VAL A 569 -11.15 18.04 22.87
CA VAL A 569 -9.77 18.47 23.05
C VAL A 569 -9.37 19.28 21.83
N SER A 570 -8.83 20.48 22.04
CA SER A 570 -8.30 21.33 20.98
C SER A 570 -6.77 21.36 21.02
N TRP A 571 -6.14 21.35 19.86
CA TRP A 571 -4.69 21.36 19.73
C TRP A 571 -4.25 22.25 18.56
N VAL A 572 -3.03 22.79 18.67
CA VAL A 572 -2.44 23.69 17.66
C VAL A 572 -0.98 23.32 17.46
N PHE A 573 -0.53 23.25 16.21
CA PHE A 573 0.88 23.33 15.82
C PHE A 573 1.08 24.69 15.13
N HIS A 574 1.99 25.52 15.64
CA HIS A 574 2.32 26.84 15.08
C HIS A 574 3.81 26.92 14.75
N ARG A 575 4.16 27.12 13.48
CA ARG A 575 5.54 27.36 13.07
C ARG A 575 5.93 28.80 13.39
N ALA A 576 6.99 28.96 14.18
CA ALA A 576 7.62 30.25 14.46
C ALA A 576 8.08 30.95 13.16
N LYS A 577 8.32 32.26 13.26
CA LYS A 577 8.80 33.08 12.13
C LYS A 577 10.30 32.91 11.89
#